data_AF-A0A1H3K6W6-F1
#
_entry.id   AF-A0A1H3K6W6-F1
#
_cell.length_a   1.000
_cell.length_b   1.000
_cell.length_c   1.000
_cell.angle_alpha   90.00
_cell.angle_beta   90.00
_cell.angle_gamma   90.00
#
_symmetry.space_group_name_H-M   'P 1'
#
loop_
_entity.id
_entity.type
_entity.pdbx_description
1 polymer ?
#
loop_
_entity_poly.entity_id
_entity_poly.type
_entity_poly.pdbx_seq_one_letter_code
_entity_poly.pdbx_strand_id
1 'polypeptide(L)'
;MPAAFPPLLPAAADDVAATLLVLLPRPAPAFPAAAQAELRARLGPAVRVLCLNAADHPAVVRSLASGPLPACVLLHQGIELWQQSGLPTPAELTALVLARLGRPT
;
A
#
# COMPACT_ATOMS: atom_id res chain seq x y z
N MET A 1 -10.65 30.57 -12.96
CA MET A 1 -11.27 29.93 -11.78
C MET A 1 -10.51 28.65 -11.50
N PRO A 2 -9.77 28.51 -10.37
CA PRO A 2 -9.13 27.24 -10.05
C PRO A 2 -10.21 26.27 -9.57
N ALA A 3 -10.22 25.06 -10.14
CA ALA A 3 -11.08 23.98 -9.70
C ALA A 3 -10.68 23.59 -8.27
N ALA A 4 -11.59 23.79 -7.33
CA ALA A 4 -11.44 23.28 -5.97
C ALA A 4 -11.45 21.74 -6.04
N PHE A 5 -10.30 21.13 -5.83
CA PHE A 5 -10.25 19.70 -5.55
C PHE A 5 -10.91 19.47 -4.19
N PRO A 6 -11.97 18.64 -4.09
CA PRO A 6 -12.52 18.28 -2.80
C PRO A 6 -11.45 17.49 -2.03
N PRO A 7 -11.26 17.72 -0.72
CA PRO A 7 -10.40 16.88 0.09
C PRO A 7 -11.10 15.52 0.25
N LEU A 8 -10.77 14.56 -0.61
CA LEU A 8 -11.20 13.17 -0.46
C LEU A 8 -10.32 12.46 0.57
N LEU A 9 -10.34 12.89 1.82
CA LEU A 9 -9.86 12.08 2.94
C LEU A 9 -10.77 12.30 4.15
N PRO A 10 -11.46 11.26 4.65
CA PRO A 10 -11.98 11.32 6.00
C PRO A 10 -10.78 11.46 6.92
N ALA A 11 -10.73 12.57 7.66
CA ALA A 11 -9.88 12.75 8.80
C ALA A 11 -10.28 11.76 9.90
N ALA A 12 -9.92 10.49 9.73
CA ALA A 12 -9.84 9.54 10.84
C ALA A 12 -8.54 9.87 11.59
N ALA A 13 -8.62 10.89 12.46
CA ALA A 13 -7.75 10.96 13.61
C ALA A 13 -8.02 9.71 14.47
N ASP A 14 -7.06 8.80 14.56
CA ASP A 14 -6.36 8.42 15.80
C ASP A 14 -5.55 7.14 15.55
N ASP A 15 -4.30 7.15 16.02
CA ASP A 15 -3.19 6.25 15.70
C ASP A 15 -2.70 6.32 14.25
N VAL A 16 -1.45 6.75 14.09
CA VAL A 16 -0.78 6.92 12.80
C VAL A 16 -0.53 5.54 12.19
N ALA A 17 -1.56 4.96 11.57
CA ALA A 17 -1.45 3.66 10.95
C ALA A 17 -0.56 3.75 9.70
N ALA A 18 0.44 2.88 9.61
CA ALA A 18 1.22 2.73 8.39
C ALA A 18 0.32 2.25 7.25
N THR A 19 0.63 2.63 6.01
CA THR A 19 -0.16 2.26 4.83
C THR A 19 0.73 1.48 3.87
N LEU A 20 0.41 0.21 3.66
CA LEU A 20 1.02 -0.64 2.65
C LEU A 20 0.20 -0.53 1.36
N LEU A 21 0.80 0.04 0.33
CA LEU A 21 0.27 0.11 -1.03
C LEU A 21 0.84 -1.04 -1.86
N VAL A 22 -0.03 -1.80 -2.52
CA VAL A 22 0.33 -2.83 -3.49
C VAL A 22 -0.04 -2.31 -4.87
N LEU A 23 0.96 -1.94 -5.66
CA LEU A 23 0.82 -1.42 -7.01
C LEU A 23 0.85 -2.58 -8.01
N LEU A 24 -0.20 -2.73 -8.81
CA LEU A 24 -0.33 -3.81 -9.79
C LEU A 24 -0.20 -3.27 -11.22
N PRO A 25 0.48 -4.00 -12.14
CA PRO A 25 0.53 -3.60 -13.54
C PRO A 25 -0.83 -3.77 -14.22
N ARG A 26 -1.02 -3.10 -15.36
CA ARG A 26 -2.14 -3.37 -16.27
C ARG A 26 -1.67 -4.35 -17.36
N PRO A 27 -2.43 -5.42 -17.71
CA PRO A 27 -3.67 -5.93 -17.11
C PRO A 27 -3.35 -7.08 -16.14
N ALA A 28 -2.86 -6.81 -14.93
CA ALA A 28 -2.70 -7.86 -13.95
C ALA A 28 -4.06 -8.26 -13.36
N PRO A 29 -4.23 -9.54 -12.99
CA PRO A 29 -5.31 -9.94 -12.12
C PRO A 29 -5.26 -9.11 -10.83
N ALA A 30 -6.43 -8.70 -10.35
CA ALA A 30 -6.55 -8.01 -9.08
C ALA A 30 -5.81 -8.80 -7.98
N PHE A 31 -5.22 -8.10 -7.02
CA PHE A 31 -4.58 -8.76 -5.88
C PHE A 31 -5.63 -9.65 -5.20
N PRO A 32 -5.37 -10.96 -5.03
CA PRO A 32 -6.39 -11.89 -4.59
C PRO A 32 -6.95 -11.47 -3.23
N ALA A 33 -8.27 -11.34 -3.14
CA ALA A 33 -8.96 -10.88 -1.94
C ALA A 33 -8.59 -11.70 -0.70
N ALA A 34 -8.36 -13.01 -0.87
CA ALA A 34 -7.88 -13.89 0.19
C ALA A 34 -6.49 -13.51 0.71
N ALA A 35 -5.54 -13.20 -0.17
CA ALA A 35 -4.21 -12.74 0.23
C ALA A 35 -4.27 -11.35 0.89
N GLN A 36 -5.16 -10.48 0.43
CA GLN A 36 -5.40 -9.18 1.05
C GLN A 36 -6.00 -9.32 2.46
N ALA A 37 -6.97 -10.22 2.63
CA ALA A 37 -7.56 -10.52 3.92
C ALA A 37 -6.51 -11.11 4.87
N GLU A 38 -5.67 -12.03 4.39
CA GLU A 38 -4.57 -12.60 5.17
C GLU A 38 -3.58 -11.52 5.62
N LEU A 39 -3.13 -10.65 4.71
CA LEU A 39 -2.22 -9.54 5.06
C LEU A 39 -2.82 -8.60 6.10
N ARG A 40 -4.10 -8.24 5.95
CA ARG A 40 -4.80 -7.38 6.92
C ARG A 40 -4.94 -8.07 8.27
N ALA A 41 -5.21 -9.37 8.30
CA ALA A 41 -5.28 -10.14 9.53
C ALA A 41 -3.92 -10.22 10.24
N ARG A 42 -2.83 -10.39 9.48
CA ARG A 42 -1.47 -10.52 10.03
C ARG A 42 -0.87 -9.19 10.48
N LEU A 43 -1.09 -8.12 9.73
CA LEU A 43 -0.57 -6.79 10.07
C LEU A 43 -1.44 -6.05 11.11
N GLY A 44 -2.68 -6.49 11.26
CA GLY A 44 -3.62 -5.92 12.22
C GLY A 44 -4.07 -4.49 11.86
N PRO A 45 -4.80 -3.82 12.78
CA PRO A 45 -5.39 -2.51 12.52
C PRO A 45 -4.36 -1.38 12.39
N ALA A 46 -3.12 -1.61 12.83
CA ALA A 46 -2.04 -0.63 12.78
C ALA A 46 -1.45 -0.42 11.38
N VAL A 47 -1.77 -1.31 10.42
CA VAL A 47 -1.35 -1.16 9.02
C VAL A 47 -2.54 -1.27 8.08
N ARG A 48 -2.78 -0.22 7.31
CA ARG A 48 -3.78 -0.21 6.23
C ARG A 48 -3.17 -0.83 4.98
N VAL A 49 -3.81 -1.86 4.45
CA VAL A 49 -3.39 -2.51 3.19
C VAL A 49 -4.30 -2.05 2.05
N LEU A 50 -3.75 -1.32 1.09
CA LEU A 50 -4.47 -0.83 -0.10
C LEU A 50 -3.84 -1.42 -1.36
N CYS A 51 -4.68 -1.91 -2.27
CA CYS A 51 -4.24 -2.41 -3.57
C CYS A 51 -4.67 -1.41 -4.64
N LEU A 52 -3.70 -0.88 -5.40
CA LEU A 52 -3.92 0.08 -6.46
C LEU A 52 -3.60 -0.56 -7.80
N ASN A 53 -4.59 -0.59 -8.68
CA ASN A 53 -4.40 -1.04 -10.05
C ASN A 53 -4.04 0.16 -10.94
N ALA A 54 -3.04 -0.01 -11.80
CA ALA A 54 -2.69 0.98 -12.82
C ALA A 54 -3.85 1.30 -13.78
N ALA A 55 -4.84 0.40 -13.91
CA ALA A 55 -6.04 0.65 -14.71
C ALA A 55 -6.96 1.71 -14.08
N ASP A 56 -7.17 1.64 -12.76
CA ASP A 56 -8.08 2.53 -12.02
C ASP A 56 -7.39 3.83 -11.57
N HIS A 57 -6.10 3.74 -11.22
CA HIS A 57 -5.34 4.87 -10.68
C HIS A 57 -3.96 5.04 -11.35
N PRO A 58 -3.91 5.26 -12.68
CA PRO A 58 -2.65 5.31 -13.44
C PRO A 58 -1.69 6.41 -12.97
N ALA A 59 -2.22 7.57 -12.57
CA ALA A 59 -1.39 8.67 -12.07
C ALA A 59 -0.68 8.31 -10.76
N VAL A 60 -1.40 7.71 -9.82
CA VAL A 60 -0.86 7.31 -8.51
C VAL A 60 0.19 6.22 -8.68
N VAL A 61 -0.09 5.21 -9.49
CA VAL A 61 0.86 4.13 -9.78
C VAL A 61 2.12 4.69 -10.44
N ARG A 62 2.00 5.62 -11.40
CA ARG A 62 3.18 6.22 -12.05
C ARG A 62 4.01 7.08 -11.09
N SER A 63 3.39 7.77 -10.14
CA SER A 63 4.10 8.61 -9.17
C SER A 63 4.82 7.80 -8.09
N LEU A 64 4.28 6.64 -7.72
CA LEU A 64 4.82 5.80 -6.65
C LEU A 64 5.66 4.62 -7.16
N ALA A 65 5.49 4.22 -8.41
CA ALA A 65 6.28 3.14 -8.98
C ALA A 65 7.61 3.70 -9.51
N SER A 66 8.66 3.56 -8.70
CA SER A 66 10.04 3.87 -9.12
C SER A 66 10.65 2.82 -10.08
N GLY A 67 9.92 1.75 -10.42
CA GLY A 67 10.45 0.59 -11.14
C GLY A 67 9.37 -0.32 -11.75
N PRO A 68 9.74 -1.53 -12.21
CA PRO A 68 8.80 -2.46 -12.82
C PRO A 68 7.73 -2.92 -11.83
N LEU A 69 6.50 -3.01 -12.31
CA LEU A 69 5.35 -3.50 -11.57
C LEU A 69 5.25 -5.03 -11.67
N PRO A 70 4.68 -5.73 -10.67
CA PRO A 70 4.08 -5.20 -9.44
C PRO A 70 5.11 -4.63 -8.46
N ALA A 71 4.67 -3.76 -7.55
CA ALA A 71 5.53 -3.19 -6.50
C ALA A 71 4.76 -2.97 -5.20
N CYS A 72 5.44 -3.08 -4.07
CA CYS A 72 4.90 -2.80 -2.74
C CYS A 72 5.55 -1.54 -2.18
N VAL A 73 4.75 -0.59 -1.71
CA VAL A 73 5.22 0.69 -1.13
C VAL A 73 4.64 0.83 0.27
N LEU A 74 5.49 0.99 1.28
CA LEU A 74 5.09 1.27 2.65
C LEU A 74 5.20 2.77 2.91
N LEU A 75 4.08 3.38 3.24
CA LEU A 75 3.97 4.78 3.64
C LEU A 75 3.68 4.88 5.14
N HIS A 76 4.25 5.87 5.80
CA HIS A 76 3.88 6.22 7.17
C HIS A 76 3.83 7.75 7.26
N GLN A 77 2.70 8.30 7.73
CA GLN A 77 2.46 9.76 7.74
C GLN A 77 2.59 10.42 6.35
N GLY A 78 2.29 9.68 5.29
CA GLY A 78 2.44 10.18 3.91
C GLY A 78 3.88 10.22 3.40
N ILE A 79 4.86 9.73 4.18
CA ILE A 79 6.25 9.58 3.78
C ILE A 79 6.50 8.14 3.34
N GLU A 80 7.16 7.95 2.21
CA GLU A 80 7.63 6.64 1.77
C GLU A 80 8.77 6.16 2.66
N LEU A 81 8.51 5.09 3.42
CA LEU A 81 9.52 4.44 4.25
C LEU A 81 10.26 3.35 3.49
N TRP A 82 9.58 2.70 2.55
CA TRP A 82 10.13 1.57 1.82
C TRP A 82 9.35 1.29 0.55
N GLN A 83 10.08 0.92 -0.50
CA GLN A 83 9.52 0.34 -1.71
C GLN A 83 10.27 -0.96 -2.03
N GLN A 84 9.53 -1.96 -2.50
CA GLN A 84 10.07 -3.17 -3.11
C GLN A 84 9.40 -3.42 -4.45
N SER A 85 10.22 -3.81 -5.43
CA SER A 85 9.72 -4.32 -6.70
C SER A 85 9.36 -5.80 -6.56
N GLY A 86 8.28 -6.22 -7.21
CA GLY A 86 7.70 -7.55 -7.08
C GLY A 86 6.59 -7.64 -6.03
N LEU A 87 5.95 -8.80 -5.99
CA LEU A 87 4.89 -9.13 -5.05
C LEU A 87 5.31 -10.39 -4.26
N PRO A 88 5.98 -10.24 -3.12
CA PRO A 88 6.36 -11.38 -2.27
C PRO A 88 5.13 -12.06 -1.67
N THR A 89 5.33 -13.20 -1.01
CA THR A 89 4.23 -13.90 -0.33
C THR A 89 3.65 -13.05 0.81
N PRO A 90 2.37 -13.26 1.20
CA PRO A 90 1.75 -12.55 2.33
C PRO A 90 2.58 -12.61 3.61
N ALA A 91 3.20 -13.77 3.87
CA ALA A 91 4.03 -14.00 5.04
C ALA A 91 5.31 -13.15 5.03
N GLU A 92 6.04 -13.16 3.91
CA GLU A 92 7.26 -12.37 3.74
C GLU A 92 6.97 -10.88 3.78
N LEU A 93 5.91 -10.44 3.12
CA LEU A 93 5.50 -9.04 3.10
C LEU A 93 5.14 -8.56 4.51
N THR A 94 4.47 -9.40 5.30
CA THR A 94 4.16 -9.09 6.70
C THR A 94 5.44 -8.87 7.50
N ALA A 95 6.39 -9.81 7.42
CA ALA A 95 7.66 -9.72 8.15
C ALA A 95 8.46 -8.48 7.76
N LEU A 96 8.52 -8.17 6.46
CA LEU A 96 9.19 -6.97 5.94
C LEU A 96 8.56 -5.69 6.50
N VAL A 97 7.24 -5.58 6.46
CA VAL A 97 6.53 -4.40 6.95
C VAL A 97 6.73 -4.21 8.45
N LEU A 98 6.57 -5.26 9.25
CA LEU A 98 6.78 -5.18 10.70
C LEU A 98 8.22 -4.77 11.06
N ALA A 99 9.20 -5.33 10.36
CA ALA A 99 10.61 -4.95 10.52
C ALA A 99 10.84 -3.46 10.19
N ARG A 100 10.19 -2.91 9.16
CA ARG A 100 10.31 -1.47 8.82
C ARG A 100 9.59 -0.55 9.78
N LEU A 101 8.52 -1.01 10.40
CA LEU A 101 7.78 -0.26 11.41
C LEU A 101 8.43 -0.34 12.80
N GLY A 102 9.57 -1.03 12.93
CA GLY A 102 10.24 -1.23 14.22
C GLY A 102 9.38 -2.02 15.22
N ARG A 103 8.38 -2.75 14.74
CA ARG A 103 7.51 -3.57 15.57
C ARG A 103 8.06 -5.00 15.58
N PRO A 104 8.57 -5.50 16.72
CA PRO A 104 8.95 -6.91 16.82
C PRO A 104 7.69 -7.77 16.64
N THR A 105 7.82 -8.80 15.80
CA THR A 105 6.86 -9.91 15.62
C THR A 105 6.61 -10.68 16.91
#